data_AF-A0AAW0W5N1-F1
#
_entry.id   AF-A0AAW0W5N1-F1
#
_cell.length_a   1.000
_cell.length_b   1.000
_cell.length_c   1.000
_cell.angle_alpha   90.00
_cell.angle_beta   90.00
_cell.angle_gamma   90.00
#
_symmetry.space_group_name_H-M   'P 1'
#
loop_
_entity.id
_entity.type
_entity.pdbx_description
1 polymer ?
#
loop_
_entity_poly.entity_id
_entity_poly.type
_entity_poly.pdbx_seq_one_letter_code
_entity_poly.pdbx_strand_id
1 'polypeptide(L)'
;TNMAAAAAPLSPSVRLQNALSQPVLQIRCEEIGRILNEATSKDANFILRAVVESIFGVNGQVGWGLRTITHSLLMREFELLRAFLSASGPLLSLTYRLANDPFLMFEFPVAWLPEQRQ
;
A
#
# COMPACT_ATOMS: atom_id res chain seq x y z
N THR A 1 -27.03 26.19 -16.17
CA THR A 1 -27.06 25.57 -14.82
C THR A 1 -26.82 24.08 -14.99
N ASN A 2 -25.58 23.63 -15.01
CA ASN A 2 -25.27 22.19 -15.00
C ASN A 2 -24.92 21.79 -13.58
N MET A 3 -25.86 21.09 -12.93
CA MET A 3 -25.59 20.33 -11.73
C MET A 3 -24.53 19.28 -12.05
N ALA A 4 -23.34 19.43 -11.48
CA ALA A 4 -22.39 18.34 -11.38
C ALA A 4 -23.07 17.23 -10.57
N ALA A 5 -23.44 16.13 -11.23
CA ALA A 5 -23.82 14.92 -10.54
C ALA A 5 -22.60 14.50 -9.70
N ALA A 6 -22.69 14.63 -8.38
CA ALA A 6 -21.69 14.12 -7.47
C ALA A 6 -21.60 12.61 -7.71
N ALA A 7 -20.53 12.16 -8.38
CA ALA A 7 -20.28 10.75 -8.59
C ALA A 7 -20.30 10.05 -7.23
N ALA A 8 -21.04 8.95 -7.12
CA ALA A 8 -21.08 8.16 -5.90
C ALA A 8 -19.64 7.80 -5.47
N PRO A 9 -19.32 7.85 -4.16
CA PRO A 9 -17.97 7.53 -3.69
C PRO A 9 -17.61 6.11 -4.13
N LEU A 10 -16.47 5.99 -4.82
CA LEU A 10 -15.92 4.72 -5.29
C LEU A 10 -15.66 3.79 -4.09
N SER A 11 -15.83 2.48 -4.28
CA SER A 11 -15.50 1.50 -3.24
C SER A 11 -13.99 1.54 -2.91
N PRO A 12 -13.59 1.21 -1.66
CA PRO A 12 -12.18 1.20 -1.26
C PRO A 12 -11.30 0.36 -2.20
N SER A 13 -11.80 -0.80 -2.65
CA SER A 13 -11.08 -1.67 -3.58
C SER A 13 -10.84 -1.03 -4.95
N VAL A 14 -11.83 -0.33 -5.52
CA VAL A 14 -11.68 0.35 -6.81
C VAL A 14 -10.74 1.55 -6.68
N ARG A 15 -10.87 2.32 -5.60
CA ARG A 15 -9.94 3.43 -5.29
C ARG A 15 -8.50 2.92 -5.17
N LEU A 16 -8.31 1.81 -4.47
CA LEU A 16 -7.00 1.20 -4.29
C LEU A 16 -6.40 0.75 -5.62
N GLN A 17 -7.15 0.06 -6.47
CA GLN A 17 -6.66 -0.37 -7.78
C GLN A 17 -6.24 0.82 -8.65
N ASN A 18 -7.05 1.89 -8.67
CA ASN A 18 -6.69 3.11 -9.37
C ASN A 18 -5.41 3.74 -8.82
N ALA A 19 -5.27 3.80 -7.49
CA ALA A 19 -4.09 4.35 -6.83
C ALA A 19 -2.82 3.50 -7.10
N LEU A 20 -2.94 2.17 -7.10
CA LEU A 20 -1.84 1.25 -7.39
C LEU A 20 -1.37 1.36 -8.85
N SER A 21 -2.28 1.67 -9.78
CA SER A 21 -1.97 1.86 -11.20
C SER A 21 -1.32 3.22 -11.53
N GLN A 22 -1.24 4.14 -10.56
CA GLN A 22 -0.74 5.49 -10.79
C GLN A 22 0.79 5.50 -11.07
N PRO A 23 1.26 5.88 -12.27
CA PRO A 23 2.69 5.93 -12.59
C PRO A 23 3.49 6.87 -11.67
N VAL A 24 2.91 8.00 -11.28
CA VAL A 24 3.60 9.00 -10.45
C VAL A 24 3.63 8.56 -8.99
N LEU A 25 4.83 8.30 -8.47
CA LEU A 25 5.03 7.78 -7.10
C LEU A 25 4.45 8.70 -6.02
N GLN A 26 4.59 10.01 -6.17
CA GLN A 26 4.03 10.97 -5.21
C GLN A 26 2.51 10.82 -5.06
N ILE A 27 1.78 10.87 -6.18
CA ILE A 27 0.31 10.75 -6.19
C ILE A 27 -0.11 9.38 -5.66
N ARG A 28 0.64 8.33 -6.02
CA ARG A 28 0.42 6.97 -5.54
C ARG A 28 0.58 6.88 -4.01
N CYS A 29 1.67 7.38 -3.44
CA CYS A 29 1.90 7.40 -1.99
C CYS A 29 0.85 8.21 -1.25
N GLU A 30 0.45 9.38 -1.77
CA GLU A 30 -0.55 10.25 -1.16
C GLU A 30 -1.93 9.57 -1.10
N GLU A 31 -2.41 9.03 -2.22
CA GLU A 31 -3.75 8.40 -2.25
C GLU A 31 -3.78 7.08 -1.50
N ILE A 32 -2.77 6.22 -1.65
CA ILE A 32 -2.67 4.99 -0.87
C ILE A 32 -2.56 5.32 0.62
N GLY A 33 -1.82 6.38 0.99
CA GLY A 33 -1.75 6.85 2.37
C GLY A 33 -3.11 7.23 2.95
N ARG A 34 -3.95 7.93 2.18
CA ARG A 34 -5.34 8.22 2.58
C ARG A 34 -6.17 6.96 2.74
N ILE A 35 -6.12 6.05 1.76
CA ILE A 35 -6.86 4.77 1.81
C ILE A 35 -6.44 3.94 3.02
N LEU A 36 -5.14 3.86 3.33
CA LEU A 36 -4.62 3.15 4.51
C LEU A 36 -5.12 3.78 5.81
N ASN A 37 -5.21 5.11 5.89
CA ASN A 37 -5.70 5.81 7.07
C ASN A 37 -7.21 5.62 7.28
N GLU A 38 -7.99 5.65 6.19
CA GLU A 38 -9.44 5.47 6.14
C GLU A 38 -9.88 4.00 6.30
N ALA A 39 -8.96 3.04 6.12
CA ALA A 39 -9.25 1.62 6.20
C ALA A 39 -9.86 1.24 7.56
N THR A 40 -10.92 0.44 7.49
CA THR A 40 -11.62 -0.13 8.64
C THR A 40 -11.11 -1.54 8.94
N SER A 41 -11.46 -2.10 10.09
CA SER A 41 -11.12 -3.51 10.40
C SER A 41 -11.59 -4.51 9.33
N LYS A 42 -12.64 -4.20 8.56
CA LYS A 42 -13.22 -5.11 7.55
C LYS A 42 -12.36 -5.22 6.28
N ASP A 43 -11.71 -4.14 5.87
CA ASP A 43 -10.97 -4.05 4.60
C ASP A 43 -9.46 -3.85 4.80
N ALA A 44 -9.02 -3.51 6.00
CA ALA A 44 -7.62 -3.26 6.33
C ALA A 44 -6.68 -4.42 5.96
N ASN A 45 -7.05 -5.68 6.19
CA ASN A 45 -6.24 -6.83 5.80
C ASN A 45 -6.05 -6.91 4.28
N PHE A 46 -7.13 -6.76 3.52
CA PHE A 46 -7.09 -6.78 2.05
C PHE A 46 -6.27 -5.60 1.50
N ILE A 47 -6.51 -4.39 2.01
CA ILE A 47 -5.80 -3.18 1.59
C ILE A 47 -4.31 -3.32 1.89
N LEU A 48 -3.94 -3.71 3.12
CA LEU A 48 -2.54 -3.88 3.50
C LEU A 48 -1.84 -4.90 2.60
N ARG A 49 -2.45 -6.07 2.40
CA ARG A 49 -1.88 -7.13 1.58
C ARG A 49 -1.66 -6.66 0.13
N ALA A 50 -2.67 -6.05 -0.49
CA ALA A 50 -2.57 -5.56 -1.87
C ALA A 50 -1.48 -4.49 -2.04
N VAL A 51 -1.33 -3.58 -1.06
CA VAL A 51 -0.27 -2.56 -1.08
C VAL A 51 1.11 -3.20 -0.95
N VAL A 52 1.29 -4.13 -0.01
CA VAL A 52 2.56 -4.85 0.19
C VAL A 52 2.93 -5.65 -1.06
N GLU A 53 2.00 -6.41 -1.63
CA GLU A 53 2.21 -7.16 -2.87
C GLU A 53 2.68 -6.26 -4.02
N SER A 54 2.05 -5.09 -4.17
CA SER A 54 2.42 -4.12 -5.21
C SER A 54 3.80 -3.51 -4.98
N ILE A 55 4.15 -3.16 -3.73
CA ILE A 55 5.47 -2.60 -3.40
C ILE A 55 6.58 -3.58 -3.79
N PHE A 56 6.42 -4.85 -3.44
CA PHE A 56 7.44 -5.88 -3.64
C PHE A 56 7.35 -6.59 -5.00
N GLY A 57 6.29 -6.39 -5.78
CA GLY A 57 6.13 -7.06 -7.07
C GLY A 57 5.90 -8.57 -6.93
N VAL A 58 5.07 -8.98 -5.96
CA VAL A 58 4.77 -10.41 -5.72
C VAL A 58 4.11 -11.03 -6.96
N ASN A 59 4.31 -12.33 -7.18
CA ASN A 59 3.80 -13.08 -8.33
C ASN A 59 4.26 -12.55 -9.70
N GLY A 60 5.52 -12.09 -9.79
CA GLY A 60 6.12 -11.63 -11.04
C GLY A 60 5.66 -10.26 -11.53
N GLN A 61 4.97 -9.50 -10.67
CA GLN A 61 4.58 -8.12 -10.96
C GLN A 61 5.79 -7.17 -10.84
N VAL A 62 5.73 -6.04 -11.54
CA VAL A 62 6.75 -4.99 -11.39
C VAL A 62 6.50 -4.24 -10.09
N GLY A 63 7.43 -4.39 -9.12
CA GLY A 63 7.38 -3.68 -7.85
C GLY A 63 7.72 -2.19 -7.96
N TRP A 64 7.77 -1.50 -6.82
CA TRP A 64 7.99 -0.05 -6.78
C TRP A 64 9.46 0.37 -6.93
N GLY A 65 10.37 -0.58 -7.23
CA GLY A 65 11.77 -0.26 -7.47
C GLY A 65 12.56 0.08 -6.20
N LEU A 66 12.22 -0.50 -5.04
CA LEU A 66 12.93 -0.24 -3.77
C LEU A 66 14.46 -0.50 -3.86
N ARG A 67 14.89 -1.38 -4.77
CA ARG A 67 16.31 -1.67 -4.99
C ARG A 67 17.01 -0.66 -5.91
N THR A 68 16.26 0.06 -6.75
CA THR A 68 16.79 0.97 -7.77
C THR A 68 16.66 2.43 -7.38
N ILE A 69 15.63 2.78 -6.60
CA ILE A 69 15.43 4.11 -6.05
C ILE A 69 16.36 4.28 -4.85
N THR A 70 17.42 5.06 -5.04
CA THR A 70 18.40 5.38 -4.01
C THR A 70 18.46 6.89 -3.80
N HIS A 71 18.90 7.34 -2.62
CA HIS A 71 19.02 8.77 -2.32
C HIS A 71 19.94 9.52 -3.30
N SER A 72 20.98 8.86 -3.82
CA SER A 72 21.93 9.46 -4.77
C SER A 72 21.39 9.59 -6.19
N LEU A 73 20.51 8.69 -6.62
CA LEU A 73 19.95 8.69 -7.98
C LEU A 73 18.63 9.48 -8.06
N LEU A 74 17.77 9.27 -7.07
CA LEU A 74 16.37 9.72 -7.07
C LEU A 74 15.99 10.20 -5.66
N MET A 75 16.63 11.29 -5.21
CA MET A 75 16.50 11.82 -3.84
C MET A 75 15.03 12.06 -3.45
N ARG A 76 14.21 12.62 -4.34
CA ARG A 76 12.82 12.95 -4.05
C ARG A 76 11.97 11.70 -3.84
N GLU A 77 12.06 10.73 -4.75
CA GLU A 77 11.36 9.46 -4.70
C GLU A 77 11.80 8.63 -3.50
N PHE A 78 13.10 8.67 -3.20
CA PHE A 78 13.66 8.04 -2.02
C PHE A 78 13.03 8.60 -0.74
N GLU A 79 12.98 9.93 -0.59
CA GLU A 79 12.37 10.57 0.57
C GLU A 79 10.86 10.26 0.70
N LEU A 80 10.14 10.20 -0.42
CA LEU A 80 8.73 9.80 -0.44
C LEU A 80 8.54 8.36 0.05
N LEU A 81 9.31 7.40 -0.47
CA LEU A 81 9.26 6.01 -0.02
C LEU A 81 9.67 5.87 1.44
N ARG A 82 10.74 6.56 1.84
CA ARG A 82 11.25 6.57 3.20
C ARG A 82 10.18 7.07 4.17
N ALA A 83 9.50 8.16 3.85
CA ALA A 83 8.41 8.68 4.66
C ALA A 83 7.21 7.72 4.70
N PHE A 84 6.80 7.20 3.53
CA PHE A 84 5.67 6.28 3.40
C PHE A 84 5.87 4.97 4.19
N LEU A 85 7.09 4.42 4.16
CA LEU A 85 7.48 3.17 4.80
C LEU A 85 8.07 3.36 6.22
N SER A 86 8.18 4.59 6.71
CA SER A 86 8.71 4.86 8.06
C SER A 86 7.82 4.27 9.16
N ALA A 87 8.34 4.15 10.38
CA ALA A 87 7.58 3.65 11.53
C ALA A 87 6.30 4.48 11.81
N SER A 88 6.33 5.78 11.55
CA SER A 88 5.17 6.68 11.62
C SER A 88 4.45 6.86 10.27
N GLY A 89 4.89 6.13 9.25
CA GLY A 89 4.33 6.18 7.90
C GLY A 89 2.97 5.46 7.82
N PRO A 90 2.17 5.74 6.80
CA PRO A 90 0.83 5.19 6.65
C PRO A 90 0.81 3.66 6.59
N LEU A 91 1.80 3.03 5.95
CA LEU A 91 1.85 1.56 5.84
C LEU A 91 2.03 0.88 7.19
N LEU A 92 3.04 1.30 7.95
CA LEU A 92 3.32 0.71 9.26
C LEU A 92 2.28 1.13 10.30
N SER A 93 1.72 2.33 10.20
CA SER A 93 0.61 2.75 11.08
C SER A 93 -0.59 1.82 10.98
N LEU A 94 -1.01 1.42 9.75
CA LEU A 94 -2.08 0.43 9.61
C LEU A 94 -1.65 -0.96 10.12
N THR A 95 -0.40 -1.36 9.82
CA THR A 95 0.14 -2.65 10.28
C THR A 95 0.11 -2.75 11.81
N TYR A 96 0.50 -1.69 12.53
CA TYR A 96 0.42 -1.66 13.99
C TYR A 96 -1.02 -1.64 14.50
N ARG A 97 -1.95 -0.94 13.84
CA ARG A 97 -3.38 -1.01 14.22
C ARG A 97 -3.91 -2.44 14.10
N LEU A 98 -3.58 -3.13 13.01
CA LEU A 98 -3.97 -4.52 12.79
C LEU A 98 -3.32 -5.48 13.80
N ALA A 99 -2.04 -5.32 14.09
CA ALA A 99 -1.31 -6.18 15.02
C ALA A 99 -1.84 -6.09 16.47
N ASN A 100 -2.47 -4.96 16.83
CA ASN A 100 -3.09 -4.77 18.14
C ASN A 100 -4.58 -5.19 18.17
N ASP A 101 -5.18 -5.56 17.04
CA ASP A 101 -6.57 -6.01 16.99
C ASP A 101 -6.62 -7.53 17.22
N PRO A 102 -7.13 -8.01 18.36
CA PRO A 102 -7.13 -9.43 18.70
C PRO A 102 -8.05 -10.28 17.80
N PHE A 103 -8.92 -9.65 17.01
CA PHE A 103 -9.86 -10.33 16.12
C PHE A 103 -9.37 -10.37 14.66
N LEU A 104 -8.28 -9.68 14.33
CA LEU A 104 -7.74 -9.66 12.97
C LEU A 104 -6.49 -10.53 12.88
N MET A 105 -6.61 -11.65 12.17
CA MET A 105 -5.44 -12.43 11.74
C MET A 105 -5.01 -11.95 10.36
N PHE A 106 -3.75 -11.52 10.26
CA PHE A 106 -3.11 -11.33 8.96
C PHE A 106 -2.69 -12.69 8.41
N GLU A 107 -3.44 -13.23 7.45
CA GLU A 107 -3.08 -14.50 6.82
C GLU A 107 -1.86 -14.28 5.89
N PHE A 108 -0.82 -15.08 6.01
CA PHE A 108 0.32 -15.02 5.09
C PHE A 108 0.46 -16.38 4.39
N PRO A 109 0.37 -16.44 3.05
CA PRO A 109 0.49 -17.70 2.34
C PRO A 109 1.84 -18.36 2.64
N VAL A 110 1.81 -19.63 3.06
CA VAL A 110 3.03 -20.42 3.31
C VAL A 110 3.91 -20.48 2.06
N ALA A 111 3.30 -20.47 0.87
CA ALA A 111 3.99 -20.44 -0.42
C ALA A 111 4.89 -19.20 -0.63
N TRP A 112 4.74 -18.14 0.19
CA TRP A 112 5.58 -16.95 0.13
C TRP A 112 6.68 -16.94 1.18
N LEU A 113 6.71 -17.93 2.08
CA LEU A 113 7.85 -18.12 2.96
C LEU A 113 9.04 -18.60 2.11
N PRO A 114 10.26 -18.15 2.43
CA PRO A 114 11.45 -18.72 1.82
C PRO A 114 11.44 -20.24 2.01
N GLU A 115 11.71 -21.00 0.95
CA GLU A 115 11.88 -22.44 1.06
C GLU A 115 12.95 -22.71 2.14
N GLN A 116 12.64 -23.58 3.11
CA GLN A 116 13.65 -24.04 4.05
C GLN A 116 14.76 -24.69 3.23
N ARG A 117 15.93 -24.05 3.19
CA ARG A 117 17.13 -24.67 2.63
C ARG A 117 17.41 -25.92 3.46
N GLN A 118 17.18 -27.10 2.86
CA GLN A 118 17.73 -28.37 3.32
C GLN A 118 19.25 -28.33 3.26
#